data_AF-D2JC85-F1
#
_entry.id   AF-D2JC85-F1
#
_cell.length_a   1.000
_cell.length_b   1.000
_cell.length_c   1.000
_cell.angle_alpha   90.00
_cell.angle_beta   90.00
_cell.angle_gamma   90.00
#
_symmetry.space_group_name_H-M   'P 1'
#
loop_
_entity.id
_entity.type
_entity.pdbx_description
1 polymer ?
#
loop_
_entity_poly.entity_id
_entity_poly.type
_entity_poly.pdbx_seq_one_letter_code
_entity_poly.pdbx_strand_id
1 'polypeptide(L)'
;MKADTHKAIEQLENNQAELRQANNDYKKMIDERIKPNDTAIKQYDQVIQRLTKGIITMFFIVALVMIAFLALNPLGDWLGVQHFYEWLNYVLKTSHSVWRYFMLILYLVPYILFGGLMYVILKAYEHL
;
A
#
# COMPACT_ATOMS: atom_id res chain seq x y z
N MET A 1 -54.68 -40.95 24.94
CA MET A 1 -54.33 -40.85 23.50
C MET A 1 -54.60 -39.46 22.93
N LYS A 2 -55.85 -38.97 22.81
CA LYS A 2 -56.12 -37.64 22.21
C LYS A 2 -55.55 -36.44 23.00
N ALA A 3 -55.49 -36.54 24.34
CA ALA A 3 -54.94 -35.50 25.21
C ALA A 3 -53.39 -35.45 25.21
N ASP A 4 -52.74 -36.60 25.07
CA ASP A 4 -51.28 -36.72 25.04
C ASP A 4 -50.70 -36.13 23.74
N THR A 5 -51.40 -36.33 22.62
CA THR A 5 -51.03 -35.75 21.33
C THR A 5 -51.16 -34.23 21.34
N HIS A 6 -52.15 -33.68 22.05
CA HIS A 6 -52.35 -32.23 22.12
C HIS A 6 -51.26 -31.55 22.95
N LYS A 7 -50.89 -32.13 24.11
CA LYS A 7 -49.75 -31.65 24.91
C LYS A 7 -48.42 -31.75 24.18
N ALA A 8 -48.21 -32.81 23.39
CA ALA A 8 -46.99 -32.96 22.60
C ALA A 8 -46.86 -31.90 21.50
N ILE A 9 -47.97 -31.51 20.86
CA ILE A 9 -48.00 -30.45 19.85
C ILE A 9 -47.72 -29.08 20.50
N GLU A 10 -48.32 -28.80 21.65
CA GLU A 10 -48.13 -27.56 22.40
C GLU A 10 -46.69 -27.40 22.91
N GLN A 11 -46.05 -28.49 23.37
CA GLN A 11 -44.63 -28.50 23.70
C GLN A 11 -43.71 -28.30 22.48
N LEU A 12 -44.08 -28.84 21.31
CA LEU A 12 -43.32 -28.65 20.08
C LEU A 12 -43.39 -27.19 19.58
N GLU A 13 -44.55 -26.55 19.65
CA GLU A 13 -44.70 -25.13 19.32
C GLU A 13 -43.89 -24.24 20.27
N ASN A 14 -43.98 -24.49 21.58
CA ASN A 14 -43.21 -23.74 22.57
C ASN A 14 -41.69 -23.92 22.38
N ASN A 15 -41.23 -25.15 22.13
CA ASN A 15 -39.82 -25.41 21.82
C ASN A 15 -39.38 -24.73 20.51
N GLN A 16 -40.22 -24.68 19.47
CA GLN A 16 -39.89 -23.96 18.24
C GLN A 16 -39.77 -22.45 18.48
N ALA A 17 -40.65 -21.88 19.30
CA ALA A 17 -40.61 -20.47 19.65
C ALA A 17 -39.33 -20.12 20.44
N GLU A 18 -38.98 -20.94 21.45
CA GLU A 18 -37.74 -20.78 22.21
C GLU A 18 -36.50 -20.94 21.33
N LEU A 19 -36.47 -21.93 20.43
CA LEU A 19 -35.36 -22.13 19.50
C LEU A 19 -35.20 -20.93 18.54
N ARG A 20 -36.30 -20.37 18.04
CA ARG A 20 -36.27 -19.16 17.21
C ARG A 20 -35.76 -17.95 17.98
N GLN A 21 -36.19 -17.79 19.22
CA GLN A 21 -35.75 -16.70 20.07
C GLN A 21 -34.26 -16.81 20.39
N ALA A 22 -33.81 -18.00 20.81
CA ALA A 22 -32.39 -18.27 21.08
C ALA A 22 -31.52 -18.01 19.83
N ASN A 23 -31.97 -18.42 18.65
CA ASN A 23 -31.22 -18.20 17.41
C ASN A 23 -31.10 -16.71 17.05
N ASN A 24 -32.18 -15.93 17.24
CA ASN A 24 -32.15 -14.49 17.05
C ASN A 24 -31.22 -13.78 18.06
N ASP A 25 -31.21 -14.22 19.31
CA ASP A 25 -30.32 -13.67 20.35
C ASP A 25 -28.86 -14.01 20.07
N TYR A 26 -28.56 -15.24 19.63
CA TYR A 26 -27.23 -15.63 19.18
C TYR A 26 -26.75 -14.78 18.00
N LYS A 27 -27.61 -14.55 17.01
CA LYS A 27 -27.29 -13.72 15.86
C LYS A 27 -26.96 -12.28 16.28
N LYS A 28 -27.73 -11.72 17.23
CA LYS A 28 -27.47 -10.39 17.81
C LYS A 28 -26.12 -10.32 18.52
N MET A 29 -25.81 -11.30 19.37
CA MET A 29 -24.52 -11.34 20.08
C MET A 29 -23.34 -11.44 19.11
N ILE A 30 -23.47 -12.23 18.05
CA ILE A 30 -22.44 -12.36 17.02
C ILE A 30 -22.24 -11.02 16.29
N ASP A 31 -23.32 -10.36 15.85
CA ASP A 31 -23.23 -9.05 15.18
C ASP A 31 -22.61 -7.97 16.10
N GLU A 32 -22.98 -7.95 17.38
CA GLU A 32 -22.40 -7.04 18.38
C GLU A 32 -20.91 -7.29 18.61
N ARG A 33 -20.45 -8.55 18.49
CA ARG A 33 -19.05 -8.93 18.63
C ARG A 33 -18.24 -8.66 17.36
N ILE A 34 -18.86 -8.74 16.18
CA ILE A 34 -18.21 -8.52 14.88
C ILE A 34 -18.06 -7.02 14.58
N LYS A 35 -19.05 -6.18 14.88
CA LYS A 35 -19.00 -4.71 14.66
C LYS A 35 -17.73 -4.00 15.17
N PRO A 36 -17.29 -4.20 16.44
CA PRO A 36 -16.08 -3.55 16.94
C PRO A 36 -14.83 -4.10 16.25
N ASN A 37 -14.82 -5.40 15.90
CA ASN A 37 -13.70 -6.02 15.20
C ASN A 37 -13.53 -5.49 13.77
N ASP A 38 -14.64 -5.25 13.06
CA ASP A 38 -14.66 -4.66 11.73
C ASP A 38 -14.20 -3.19 11.75
N THR A 39 -14.51 -2.47 12.84
CA THR A 39 -14.03 -1.10 13.08
C THR A 39 -12.52 -1.07 13.34
N ALA A 40 -12.03 -2.02 14.16
CA ALA A 40 -10.60 -2.15 14.43
C ALA A 40 -9.81 -2.48 13.15
N ILE A 41 -10.29 -3.42 12.33
CA ILE A 41 -9.67 -3.79 11.05
C ILE A 41 -9.58 -2.58 10.11
N LYS A 42 -10.63 -1.77 10.00
CA LYS A 42 -10.63 -0.54 9.20
C LYS A 42 -9.63 0.50 9.69
N GLN A 43 -9.44 0.61 11.01
CA GLN A 43 -8.42 1.50 11.57
C GLN A 43 -7.01 1.01 11.26
N TYR A 44 -6.74 -0.30 11.35
CA TYR A 44 -5.45 -0.87 10.94
C TYR A 44 -5.15 -0.61 9.47
N ASP A 45 -6.12 -0.85 8.58
CA ASP A 45 -5.94 -0.62 7.15
C ASP A 45 -5.65 0.85 6.85
N GLN A 46 -6.35 1.77 7.53
CA GLN A 46 -6.10 3.21 7.39
C GLN A 46 -4.71 3.62 7.89
N VAL A 47 -4.23 3.03 8.99
CA VAL A 47 -2.88 3.27 9.53
C VAL A 47 -1.82 2.72 8.57
N ILE A 48 -2.00 1.49 8.08
CA ILE A 48 -1.07 0.87 7.12
C ILE A 48 -1.02 1.67 5.82
N GLN A 49 -2.16 2.14 5.30
CA GLN A 49 -2.17 3.00 4.11
C GLN A 49 -1.45 4.33 4.34
N ARG A 50 -1.63 4.97 5.51
CA ARG A 50 -0.91 6.21 5.84
C ARG A 50 0.60 5.98 5.98
N LEU A 51 1.01 4.90 6.65
CA LEU A 51 2.42 4.52 6.78
C LEU A 51 3.04 4.19 5.42
N THR A 52 2.35 3.40 4.61
CA THR A 52 2.79 3.04 3.25
C THR A 52 2.95 4.29 2.39
N LYS A 53 1.97 5.21 2.40
CA LYS A 53 2.08 6.49 1.69
C LYS A 53 3.26 7.31 2.21
N GLY A 54 3.45 7.42 3.54
CA GLY A 54 4.57 8.15 4.13
C GLY A 54 5.93 7.59 3.74
N ILE A 55 6.09 6.26 3.78
CA ILE A 55 7.33 5.56 3.39
C ILE A 55 7.61 5.74 1.90
N ILE A 56 6.59 5.59 1.06
CA ILE A 56 6.71 5.80 -0.39
C ILE A 56 7.11 7.26 -0.68
N THR A 57 6.46 8.24 -0.05
CA THR A 57 6.80 9.66 -0.20
C THR A 57 8.24 9.95 0.24
N MET A 58 8.69 9.42 1.38
CA MET A 58 10.08 9.56 1.82
C MET A 58 11.07 8.99 0.81
N PHE A 59 10.79 7.79 0.29
CA PHE A 59 11.61 7.15 -0.75
C PHE A 59 11.72 8.03 -2.01
N PHE A 60 10.60 8.57 -2.47
CA PHE A 60 10.58 9.46 -3.63
C PHE A 60 11.31 10.78 -3.40
N ILE A 61 11.19 11.40 -2.21
CA ILE A 61 11.93 12.62 -1.88
C ILE A 61 13.43 12.34 -1.90
N VAL A 62 13.88 11.26 -1.26
CA VAL A 62 15.30 10.88 -1.25
C VAL A 62 15.81 10.59 -2.66
N ALA A 63 15.03 9.88 -3.47
CA ALA A 63 15.37 9.62 -4.87
C ALA A 63 15.47 10.91 -5.70
N LEU A 64 14.50 11.83 -5.56
CA LEU A 64 14.51 13.11 -6.25
C LEU A 64 15.68 14.00 -5.81
N VAL A 65 16.01 13.98 -4.52
CA VAL A 65 17.16 14.70 -3.95
C VAL A 65 18.47 14.14 -4.52
N MET A 66 18.63 12.82 -4.58
CA MET A 66 19.78 12.16 -5.21
C MET A 66 19.90 12.53 -6.69
N ILE A 67 18.78 12.56 -7.42
CA ILE A 67 18.73 12.97 -8.83
C ILE A 67 19.08 14.45 -9.01
N ALA A 68 18.53 15.32 -8.16
CA ALA A 68 18.81 16.75 -8.19
C ALA A 68 20.28 17.05 -7.91
N PHE A 69 20.88 16.34 -6.94
CA PHE A 69 22.32 16.46 -6.66
C PHE A 69 23.19 15.97 -7.82
N LEU A 70 22.77 14.90 -8.49
CA LEU A 70 23.46 14.35 -9.66
C LEU A 70 23.33 15.25 -10.90
N ALA A 71 22.22 15.97 -11.03
CA ALA A 71 21.97 16.91 -12.13
C ALA A 71 22.60 18.28 -11.90
N LEU A 72 22.73 18.74 -10.64
CA LEU A 72 23.08 20.12 -10.38
C LEU A 72 24.57 20.43 -10.44
N ASN A 73 25.49 19.47 -10.23
CA ASN A 73 26.97 19.59 -10.31
C ASN A 73 27.76 20.30 -9.16
N PRO A 74 27.40 21.41 -8.47
CA PRO A 74 28.34 22.07 -7.54
C PRO A 74 28.27 21.57 -6.09
N LEU A 75 27.40 20.61 -5.75
CA LEU A 75 27.34 20.01 -4.40
C LEU A 75 28.02 18.63 -4.31
N GLY A 76 28.64 18.16 -5.40
CA GLY A 76 29.22 16.82 -5.50
C GLY A 76 30.43 16.54 -4.60
N ASP A 77 31.19 17.58 -4.24
CA ASP A 77 32.39 17.45 -3.39
C ASP A 77 32.06 17.20 -1.90
N TRP A 78 30.87 17.58 -1.43
CA TRP A 78 30.53 17.49 -0.01
C TRP A 78 29.97 16.13 0.42
N LEU A 79 29.42 15.33 -0.51
CA LEU A 79 28.62 14.13 -0.19
C LEU A 79 29.11 12.82 -0.83
N GLY A 80 30.34 12.77 -1.36
CA GLY A 80 30.94 11.48 -1.76
C GLY A 80 30.43 10.92 -3.09
N VAL A 81 30.03 11.79 -4.02
CA VAL A 81 29.60 11.42 -5.39
C VAL A 81 30.66 10.59 -6.12
N GLN A 82 31.93 10.82 -5.85
CA GLN A 82 33.03 10.02 -6.37
C GLN A 82 32.94 8.54 -5.94
N HIS A 83 32.63 8.28 -4.66
CA HIS A 83 32.41 6.90 -4.19
C HIS A 83 31.15 6.26 -4.76
N PHE A 84 30.12 7.06 -5.06
CA PHE A 84 28.94 6.55 -5.75
C PHE A 84 29.25 6.15 -7.19
N TYR A 85 30.04 6.95 -7.92
CA TYR A 85 30.50 6.60 -9.27
C TYR A 85 31.43 5.39 -9.26
N GLU A 86 32.36 5.30 -8.31
CA GLU A 86 33.24 4.14 -8.14
C GLU A 86 32.44 2.87 -7.79
N TRP A 87 31.46 2.97 -6.90
CA TRP A 87 30.55 1.88 -6.55
C TRP A 87 29.68 1.47 -7.73
N LEU A 88 29.09 2.43 -8.45
CA LEU A 88 28.31 2.14 -9.67
C LEU A 88 29.19 1.44 -10.69
N ASN A 89 30.38 1.95 -10.94
CA ASN A 89 31.33 1.37 -11.90
C ASN A 89 31.76 -0.04 -11.47
N TYR A 90 32.00 -0.27 -10.18
CA TYR A 90 32.27 -1.59 -9.62
C TYR A 90 31.09 -2.54 -9.81
N VAL A 91 29.86 -2.11 -9.51
CA VAL A 91 28.64 -2.91 -9.69
C VAL A 91 28.38 -3.20 -11.17
N LEU A 92 28.63 -2.23 -12.06
CA LEU A 92 28.53 -2.37 -13.51
C LEU A 92 29.54 -3.37 -14.07
N LYS A 93 30.75 -3.39 -13.50
CA LYS A 93 31.86 -4.26 -13.91
C LYS A 93 31.72 -5.67 -13.36
N THR A 94 31.11 -5.82 -12.17
CA THR A 94 30.91 -7.11 -11.49
C THR A 94 29.65 -7.85 -11.96
N SER A 95 28.65 -7.14 -12.48
CA SER A 95 27.35 -7.72 -12.87
C SER A 95 27.30 -8.16 -14.34
N HIS A 96 27.53 -9.43 -14.61
CA HIS A 96 27.73 -9.95 -15.97
C HIS A 96 26.48 -10.33 -16.79
N SER A 97 25.25 -10.02 -16.37
CA SER A 97 24.07 -10.49 -17.12
C SER A 97 22.93 -9.48 -17.24
N VAL A 98 21.98 -9.46 -16.31
CA VAL A 98 20.74 -8.65 -16.45
C VAL A 98 20.77 -7.39 -15.60
N TRP A 99 21.44 -7.46 -14.44
CA TRP A 99 21.49 -6.38 -13.45
C TRP A 99 22.16 -5.09 -13.96
N ARG A 100 23.13 -5.22 -14.87
CA ARG A 100 23.81 -4.09 -15.51
C ARG A 100 22.86 -3.20 -16.31
N TYR A 101 22.03 -3.83 -17.15
CA TYR A 101 21.06 -3.13 -17.99
C TYR A 101 19.95 -2.52 -17.15
N PHE A 102 19.53 -3.22 -16.09
CA PHE A 102 18.53 -2.71 -15.15
C PHE A 102 19.00 -1.43 -14.43
N MET A 103 20.23 -1.42 -13.91
CA MET A 103 20.82 -0.23 -13.27
C MET A 103 21.02 0.93 -14.25
N LEU A 104 21.38 0.63 -15.50
CA LEU A 104 21.56 1.66 -16.55
C LEU A 104 20.23 2.28 -16.97
N ILE A 105 19.16 1.47 -17.06
CA ILE A 105 17.80 1.97 -17.32
C ILE A 105 17.33 2.84 -16.14
N LEU A 106 17.53 2.39 -14.89
CA LEU A 106 17.21 3.19 -13.70
C LEU A 106 17.99 4.51 -13.65
N TYR A 107 19.24 4.54 -14.13
CA TYR A 107 20.01 5.77 -14.28
C TYR A 107 19.45 6.69 -15.36
N LEU A 108 18.91 6.15 -16.45
CA LEU A 108 18.36 6.94 -17.57
C LEU A 108 16.97 7.53 -17.28
N VAL A 109 16.16 6.85 -16.47
CA VAL A 109 14.80 7.28 -16.09
C VAL A 109 14.74 8.73 -15.57
N PRO A 110 15.62 9.16 -14.64
CA PRO A 110 15.71 10.56 -14.20
C PRO A 110 15.87 11.57 -15.34
N TYR A 111 16.72 11.27 -16.31
CA TYR A 111 16.99 12.15 -17.45
C TYR A 111 15.80 12.20 -18.41
N ILE A 112 15.13 11.08 -18.63
CA ILE A 112 13.93 11.01 -19.48
C ILE A 112 12.80 11.80 -18.82
N LEU A 113 12.62 11.65 -17.50
CA LEU A 113 11.63 12.44 -16.74
C LEU A 113 11.95 13.93 -16.81
N PHE A 114 13.21 14.32 -16.64
CA PHE A 114 13.63 15.72 -16.72
C PHE A 114 13.43 16.31 -18.13
N GLY A 115 13.80 15.55 -19.17
CA GLY A 115 13.57 15.95 -20.56
C GLY A 115 12.08 16.07 -20.90
N GLY A 116 11.25 15.17 -20.39
CA GLY A 116 9.80 15.25 -20.52
C GLY A 116 9.20 16.47 -19.80
N LEU A 117 9.71 16.79 -18.62
CA LEU A 117 9.27 17.97 -17.85
C LEU A 117 9.65 19.27 -18.57
N MET A 118 10.88 19.36 -19.09
CA MET A 118 11.32 20.47 -19.94
C MET A 118 10.49 20.59 -21.22
N TYR A 119 10.15 19.47 -21.86
CA TYR A 119 9.30 19.44 -23.06
C TYR A 119 7.89 19.94 -22.78
N VAL A 120 7.28 19.52 -21.66
CA VAL A 120 5.95 20.00 -21.24
C VAL A 120 5.97 21.50 -20.97
N ILE A 121 7.02 22.01 -20.32
CA ILE A 121 7.19 23.45 -20.08
C ILE A 121 7.34 24.21 -21.39
N LEU A 122 8.21 23.75 -22.31
CA LEU A 122 8.39 24.38 -23.63
C LEU A 122 7.08 24.42 -24.42
N LYS A 123 6.35 23.30 -24.45
CA LYS A 123 5.08 23.18 -25.15
C LYS A 123 3.99 24.07 -24.54
N ALA A 124 3.98 24.22 -23.21
CA ALA A 124 3.07 25.14 -22.54
C ALA A 124 3.38 26.61 -22.86
N TYR A 125 4.65 26.93 -23.11
CA TYR A 125 5.11 28.27 -23.48
C TYR A 125 4.86 28.61 -24.96
N GLU A 126 4.87 27.60 -25.83
CA GLU A 126 4.58 27.75 -27.27
C GLU A 126 3.08 27.97 -27.54
N HIS A 127 2.24 27.66 -26.55
CA HIS A 127 0.78 27.78 -26.62
C HIS A 127 0.24 29.07 -25.96
N LEU A 128 1.15 29.97 -25.56
CA LEU A 128 0.92 31.24 -24.86
C LEU A 128 1.40 32.40 -25.73
#